data_AF-A0A1H0PZ10-F1
#
_entry.id   AF-A0A1H0PZ10-F1
#
_cell.length_a   1.000
_cell.length_b   1.000
_cell.length_c   1.000
_cell.angle_alpha   90.00
_cell.angle_beta   90.00
_cell.angle_gamma   90.00
#
_symmetry.space_group_name_H-M   'P 1'
#
loop_
_entity.id
_entity.type
_entity.pdbx_description
1 polymer ?
#
loop_
_entity_poly.entity_id
_entity_poly.type
_entity_poly.pdbx_seq_one_letter_code
_entity_poly.pdbx_strand_id
1 'polypeptide(L)'
;MKNDKIIYGAISVILIYCGVIALRHPMSWTLATIAILPLVYIGSREIGDFKTRLMITKILSIIYGFISISTFSLGIVVGLDNGTIWIVLKNLMEASPVIFGFLVLSIFIYKKVKYEK
;
A
#
# COMPACT_ATOMS: atom_id res chain seq x y z
N MET A 1 18.06 -6.21 6.78
CA MET A 1 17.39 -7.11 7.76
C MET A 1 16.23 -6.47 8.53
N LYS A 2 16.41 -5.40 9.32
CA LYS A 2 15.27 -4.78 10.07
C LYS A 2 14.22 -4.18 9.12
N ASN A 3 14.64 -3.44 8.09
CA ASN A 3 13.73 -2.84 7.12
C ASN A 3 12.97 -3.89 6.31
N ASP A 4 13.61 -5.01 5.96
CA ASP A 4 12.95 -6.12 5.25
C ASP A 4 11.78 -6.68 6.06
N LYS A 5 11.97 -6.94 7.36
CA LYS A 5 10.91 -7.44 8.24
C LYS A 5 9.71 -6.49 8.29
N ILE A 6 9.96 -5.18 8.36
CA ILE A 6 8.90 -4.16 8.39
C ILE A 6 8.17 -4.12 7.04
N ILE A 7 8.90 -4.17 5.92
CA ILE A 7 8.32 -4.19 4.57
C ILE A 7 7.44 -5.43 4.40
N TYR A 8 7.93 -6.63 4.70
CA TYR A 8 7.13 -7.87 4.60
C TYR A 8 5.95 -7.90 5.57
N GLY A 9 6.10 -7.31 6.75
CA GLY A 9 4.98 -7.10 7.68
C GLY A 9 3.89 -6.23 7.07
N ALA A 10 4.25 -5.09 6.48
CA ALA A 10 3.30 -4.21 5.79
C ALA A 10 2.63 -4.88 4.59
N ILE A 11 3.39 -5.64 3.77
CA ILE A 11 2.82 -6.45 2.68
C ILE A 11 1.77 -7.42 3.22
N SER A 12 2.08 -8.14 4.30
CA SER A 12 1.17 -9.13 4.88
C SER A 12 -0.11 -8.48 5.40
N VAL A 13 -0.02 -7.32 6.06
CA VAL A 13 -1.19 -6.56 6.54
C VAL A 13 -2.09 -6.15 5.37
N ILE A 14 -1.52 -5.65 4.26
CA ILE A 14 -2.30 -5.28 3.06
C ILE A 14 -2.98 -6.52 2.45
N LEU A 15 -2.27 -7.63 2.33
CA LEU A 15 -2.83 -8.87 1.76
C LEU A 15 -3.94 -9.46 2.63
N ILE A 16 -3.77 -9.47 3.95
CA ILE A 16 -4.82 -9.92 4.89
C ILE A 16 -6.05 -9.02 4.76
N TYR A 17 -5.85 -7.69 4.72
CA TYR A 17 -6.94 -6.76 4.51
C TYR A 17 -7.72 -7.04 3.21
N CYS A 18 -7.00 -7.22 2.10
CA CYS A 18 -7.62 -7.57 0.81
C CYS A 18 -8.39 -8.89 0.90
N GLY A 19 -7.83 -9.90 1.56
CA GLY A 19 -8.51 -11.18 1.79
C GLY A 19 -9.81 -11.02 2.58
N VAL A 20 -9.78 -10.27 3.68
CA VAL A 20 -10.97 -10.03 4.52
C VAL A 20 -12.06 -9.29 3.75
N ILE A 21 -11.71 -8.30 2.92
CA ILE A 21 -12.71 -7.58 2.11
C ILE A 21 -13.24 -8.45 0.97
N ALA A 22 -12.40 -9.24 0.30
CA ALA A 22 -12.84 -10.14 -0.77
C ALA A 22 -13.84 -11.22 -0.29
N LEU A 23 -13.77 -11.60 1.00
CA LEU A 23 -14.74 -12.50 1.61
C LEU A 23 -16.11 -11.85 1.87
N ARG A 24 -16.16 -10.51 1.96
CA ARG A 24 -17.39 -9.76 2.25
C ARG A 24 -18.05 -9.19 0.99
N HIS A 25 -17.26 -8.86 -0.03
CA HIS A 25 -17.72 -8.25 -1.26
C HIS A 25 -17.01 -8.87 -2.47
N PRO A 26 -17.68 -8.98 -3.62
CA PRO A 26 -17.04 -9.44 -4.85
C PRO A 26 -15.81 -8.59 -5.15
N MET A 27 -14.73 -9.24 -5.57
CA MET A 27 -13.43 -8.61 -5.74
C MET A 27 -13.51 -7.51 -6.80
N SER A 28 -13.42 -6.26 -6.35
CA SER A 28 -13.37 -5.10 -7.25
C SER A 28 -11.99 -4.98 -7.87
N TRP A 29 -11.92 -4.36 -9.05
CA TRP A 29 -10.65 -4.04 -9.73
C TRP A 29 -9.70 -3.23 -8.85
N THR A 30 -10.23 -2.35 -8.00
CA THR A 30 -9.47 -1.57 -7.03
C THR A 30 -8.79 -2.46 -5.98
N LEU A 31 -9.53 -3.43 -5.44
CA LEU A 31 -9.01 -4.36 -4.44
C LEU A 31 -7.93 -5.28 -5.02
N ALA A 32 -8.12 -5.74 -6.26
CA ALA A 32 -7.13 -6.53 -6.99
C ALA A 32 -5.84 -5.75 -7.23
N THR A 33 -5.97 -4.49 -7.64
CA THR A 33 -4.83 -3.59 -7.85
C THR A 33 -4.04 -3.38 -6.55
N ILE A 34 -4.74 -3.14 -5.44
CA ILE A 34 -4.14 -3.00 -4.10
C ILE A 34 -3.39 -4.27 -3.68
N ALA A 35 -3.90 -5.46 -3.99
CA ALA A 35 -3.26 -6.73 -3.63
C ALA A 35 -2.03 -7.06 -4.51
N ILE A 36 -2.09 -6.74 -5.81
CA ILE A 36 -1.01 -7.05 -6.76
C ILE A 36 0.23 -6.18 -6.53
N LEU A 37 0.04 -4.90 -6.21
CA LEU A 37 1.11 -3.91 -6.07
C LEU A 37 2.22 -4.31 -5.06
N PRO A 38 1.91 -4.81 -3.87
CA PRO A 38 2.90 -5.40 -2.95
C PRO A 38 3.65 -6.61 -3.53
N LEU A 39 2.99 -7.43 -4.36
CA LEU A 39 3.62 -8.59 -5.01
C LEU A 39 4.61 -8.16 -6.10
N VAL A 40 4.34 -7.06 -6.80
CA VAL A 40 5.27 -6.48 -7.79
C VAL A 40 6.59 -6.10 -7.12
N TYR A 41 6.57 -5.61 -5.87
CA TYR A 41 7.81 -5.37 -5.12
C TYR A 41 8.59 -6.66 -4.88
N ILE A 42 7.92 -7.74 -4.47
CA ILE A 42 8.57 -9.05 -4.26
C ILE A 42 9.20 -9.53 -5.57
N GLY A 43 8.46 -9.51 -6.68
CA GLY A 43 8.97 -9.91 -7.99
C GLY A 43 10.13 -9.04 -8.48
N SER A 44 10.10 -7.73 -8.21
CA SER A 44 11.17 -6.81 -8.63
C SER A 44 12.52 -7.12 -7.97
N ARG A 45 12.54 -7.81 -6.82
CA ARG A 45 13.78 -8.18 -6.13
C ARG A 45 14.58 -9.25 -6.87
N GLU A 46 13.90 -10.12 -7.61
CA GLU A 46 14.49 -11.23 -8.37
C GLU A 46 15.16 -10.77 -9.67
N ILE A 47 15.03 -9.48 -10.03
CA ILE A 47 15.68 -8.90 -11.21
C ILE A 47 17.19 -8.86 -10.97
N GLY A 48 17.95 -9.56 -11.82
CA GLY A 48 19.41 -9.67 -11.72
C GLY A 48 20.17 -8.38 -12.00
N ASP A 49 19.62 -7.47 -12.82
CA ASP A 49 20.24 -6.17 -13.07
C ASP A 49 19.99 -5.18 -11.92
N PHE A 50 21.06 -4.80 -11.22
CA PHE A 50 21.03 -3.93 -10.06
C PHE A 50 20.42 -2.56 -10.38
N LYS A 51 20.75 -1.97 -11.53
CA LYS A 51 20.29 -0.63 -11.92
C LYS A 51 18.78 -0.62 -12.16
N THR A 52 18.29 -1.60 -12.93
CA THR A 52 16.86 -1.78 -13.21
C THR A 52 16.08 -2.07 -11.93
N ARG A 53 16.56 -2.98 -11.07
CA ARG A 53 15.93 -3.27 -9.77
C ARG A 53 15.79 -2.01 -8.91
N LEU A 54 16.85 -1.22 -8.81
CA LEU A 54 16.87 -0.01 -7.99
C LEU A 54 15.90 1.05 -8.54
N MET A 55 15.82 1.22 -9.86
CA MET A 55 14.87 2.13 -10.50
C MET A 55 13.42 1.71 -10.25
N ILE A 56 13.08 0.43 -10.49
CA ILE A 56 11.73 -0.10 -10.26
C ILE A 56 11.33 0.07 -8.79
N THR A 57 12.25 -0.24 -7.86
CA THR A 57 11.99 -0.13 -6.43
C THR A 57 11.70 1.32 -5.99
N LYS A 58 12.37 2.32 -6.60
CA LYS A 58 12.05 3.75 -6.37
C LYS A 58 10.68 4.12 -6.89
N ILE A 59 10.36 3.69 -8.11
CA ILE A 59 9.05 3.97 -8.73
C ILE A 59 7.93 3.38 -7.87
N LEU A 60 8.09 2.13 -7.42
CA LEU A 60 7.12 1.47 -6.52
C LEU A 60 6.92 2.25 -5.22
N SER A 61 8.00 2.73 -4.59
CA SER A 61 7.89 3.55 -3.37
C SER A 61 7.06 4.81 -3.59
N ILE A 62 7.22 5.49 -4.73
CA ILE A 62 6.42 6.68 -5.07
C ILE A 62 4.95 6.30 -5.28
N ILE A 63 4.70 5.22 -6.03
CA ILE A 63 3.34 4.73 -6.30
C ILE A 63 2.62 4.38 -4.99
N TYR A 64 3.29 3.71 -4.05
CA TYR A 64 2.72 3.39 -2.73
C TYR A 64 2.35 4.65 -1.95
N GLY A 65 3.18 5.69 -1.99
CA GLY A 65 2.87 6.98 -1.36
C GLY A 65 1.63 7.63 -1.98
N PHE A 66 1.53 7.62 -3.31
CA PHE A 66 0.36 8.14 -4.02
C PHE A 66 -0.92 7.40 -3.63
N ILE A 67 -0.91 6.06 -3.65
CA ILE A 67 -2.08 5.25 -3.28
C ILE A 67 -2.52 5.55 -1.86
N SER A 68 -1.59 5.60 -0.90
CA SER A 68 -1.90 5.93 0.49
C SER A 68 -2.63 7.27 0.61
N ILE A 69 -2.13 8.31 -0.07
CA ILE A 69 -2.73 9.64 -0.03
C ILE A 69 -4.10 9.63 -0.73
N SER A 70 -4.20 9.00 -1.91
CA SER A 70 -5.46 8.92 -2.65
C SER A 70 -6.55 8.20 -1.86
N THR A 71 -6.23 7.06 -1.23
CA THR A 71 -7.19 6.32 -0.40
C THR A 71 -7.62 7.13 0.82
N PHE A 72 -6.70 7.86 1.46
CA PHE A 72 -7.02 8.75 2.57
C PHE A 72 -7.97 9.88 2.14
N SER A 73 -7.63 10.59 1.05
CA SER A 73 -8.45 11.68 0.51
C SER A 73 -9.83 11.20 0.08
N LEU A 74 -9.93 10.06 -0.60
CA LEU A 74 -11.22 9.47 -0.99
C LEU A 74 -12.08 9.11 0.23
N GLY A 75 -11.48 8.58 1.29
CA GLY A 75 -12.18 8.29 2.54
C GLY A 75 -12.81 9.54 3.16
N ILE A 76 -12.12 10.69 3.05
CA ILE A 76 -12.63 11.99 3.50
C ILE A 76 -13.72 12.52 2.58
N VAL A 77 -13.47 12.63 1.28
CA VAL A 77 -14.41 13.21 0.30
C VAL A 77 -15.74 12.46 0.32
N VAL A 78 -15.71 11.14 0.21
CA VAL A 78 -16.93 10.30 0.21
C VAL A 78 -17.68 10.41 1.55
N GLY A 79 -16.97 10.55 2.67
CA GLY A 79 -17.62 10.71 3.97
C GLY A 79 -18.25 12.10 4.15
N LEU A 80 -17.64 13.16 3.60
CA LEU A 80 -18.18 14.51 3.62
C LEU A 80 -19.41 14.65 2.71
N ASP A 81 -19.40 14.01 1.54
CA ASP A 81 -20.54 13.97 0.61
C ASP A 81 -21.78 13.32 1.25
N ASN A 82 -21.58 12.38 2.17
CA ASN A 82 -22.65 11.73 2.94
C ASN A 82 -23.06 12.51 4.21
N GLY A 83 -22.58 13.75 4.39
CA GLY A 83 -23.09 14.71 5.37
C GLY A 83 -22.76 14.44 6.84
N THR A 84 -21.92 13.44 7.16
CA THR A 84 -21.63 13.09 8.56
C THR A 84 -20.17 12.75 8.80
N ILE A 85 -19.52 13.45 9.75
CA ILE A 85 -18.13 13.18 10.19
C ILE A 85 -17.95 11.73 10.67
N TRP A 86 -19.00 11.13 11.24
CA TRP A 86 -19.02 9.72 11.64
C TRP A 86 -18.77 8.75 10.47
N ILE A 87 -19.28 9.06 9.28
CA ILE A 87 -19.08 8.24 8.08
C ILE A 87 -17.65 8.39 7.59
N VAL A 88 -17.09 9.60 7.62
CA VAL A 88 -15.66 9.83 7.35
C VAL A 88 -14.80 8.98 8.27
N LEU A 89 -15.08 9.01 9.58
CA LEU A 89 -14.30 8.27 10.58
C LEU A 89 -14.39 6.76 10.33
N LYS A 90 -15.58 6.24 10.06
CA LYS A 90 -15.80 4.83 9.72
C LYS A 90 -15.01 4.41 8.46
N ASN A 91 -15.11 5.19 7.39
CA ASN A 91 -14.41 4.91 6.13
C ASN A 91 -12.89 4.93 6.31
N LEU A 92 -12.36 5.89 7.08
CA LEU A 92 -10.94 5.97 7.38
C LEU A 92 -10.46 4.81 8.27
N MET A 93 -11.27 4.39 9.25
CA MET A 93 -10.96 3.23 10.10
C MET A 93 -10.91 1.95 9.28
N GLU A 94 -11.90 1.73 8.41
CA GLU A 94 -11.93 0.57 7.51
C GLU A 94 -10.74 0.59 6.55
N ALA A 95 -10.45 1.72 5.89
CA ALA A 95 -9.33 1.81 4.96
C ALA A 95 -7.94 1.93 5.63
N SER A 96 -7.88 2.10 6.95
CA SER A 96 -6.63 2.36 7.69
C SER A 96 -5.52 1.34 7.44
N PRO A 97 -5.76 0.01 7.32
CA PRO A 97 -4.68 -0.94 7.08
C PRO A 97 -4.01 -0.73 5.72
N VAL A 98 -4.77 -0.31 4.70
CA VAL A 98 -4.25 -0.02 3.36
C VAL A 98 -3.48 1.28 3.36
N ILE A 99 -4.04 2.33 3.97
CA ILE A 99 -3.40 3.65 4.05
C ILE A 99 -2.05 3.51 4.76
N PHE A 100 -2.05 2.97 5.98
CA PHE A 100 -0.82 2.80 6.75
C PHE A 100 0.13 1.79 6.10
N GLY A 101 -0.38 0.68 5.56
CA GLY A 101 0.43 -0.32 4.87
C GLY A 101 1.23 0.27 3.72
N PHE A 102 0.56 0.98 2.81
CA PHE A 102 1.25 1.60 1.67
C PHE A 102 2.14 2.77 2.07
N LEU A 103 1.78 3.55 3.09
CA LEU A 103 2.65 4.58 3.64
C LEU A 103 3.97 3.98 4.16
N VAL A 104 3.88 2.89 4.93
CA VAL A 104 5.05 2.17 5.44
C VAL A 104 5.88 1.61 4.29
N LEU A 105 5.26 0.99 3.28
CA LEU A 105 5.98 0.53 2.09
C LEU A 105 6.70 1.67 1.38
N SER A 106 6.03 2.80 1.16
CA SER A 106 6.63 3.98 0.53
C SER A 106 7.90 4.44 1.26
N ILE A 107 7.80 4.65 2.58
CA ILE A 107 8.90 5.18 3.40
C ILE A 107 10.05 4.19 3.51
N PHE A 108 9.78 2.94 3.87
CA PHE A 108 10.83 1.96 4.16
C PHE A 108 11.52 1.46 2.89
N ILE A 109 10.80 1.37 1.77
CA ILE A 109 11.41 1.04 0.48
C ILE A 109 12.28 2.20 -0.01
N TYR A 110 11.83 3.45 0.10
CA TYR A 110 12.65 4.62 -0.21
C TYR A 110 13.93 4.65 0.62
N LYS A 111 13.80 4.46 1.94
CA LYS A 111 14.93 4.43 2.87
C LYS A 111 15.93 3.34 2.50
N LYS A 112 15.46 2.13 2.20
CA LYS A 112 16.29 1.01 1.77
C LYS A 112 17.10 1.37 0.51
N VAL A 113 16.45 1.94 -0.50
CA VAL A 113 17.13 2.32 -1.74
C VAL A 113 18.16 3.45 -1.54
N LYS A 114 17.87 4.41 -0.67
CA LYS A 114 18.72 5.59 -0.47
C LYS A 114 19.94 5.31 0.42
N TYR A 115 19.81 4.46 1.43
CA TYR A 115 20.80 4.33 2.50
C TYR A 115 21.44 2.94 2.63
N GLU A 116 20.85 1.88 2.09
CA GLU A 116 21.31 0.48 2.30
C GLU A 116 21.78 -0.18 0.99
N LYS A 117 22.45 0.57 0.10
CA LYS A 117 22.88 0.15 -1.26
C LYS A 117 23.30 -1.32 -1.36
#